data_AF-A0A834WXK6-F1
#
_entry.id   AF-A0A834WXK6-F1
#
_cell.length_a   1.000
_cell.length_b   1.000
_cell.length_c   1.000
_cell.angle_alpha   90.00
_cell.angle_beta   90.00
_cell.angle_gamma   90.00
#
_symmetry.space_group_name_H-M   'P 1'
#
loop_
_entity.id
_entity.type
_entity.pdbx_description
1 polymer ?
#
loop_
_entity_poly.entity_id
_entity_poly.type
_entity_poly.pdbx_seq_one_letter_code
_entity_poly.pdbx_strand_id
1 'polypeptide(L)'
;MFLILLTLDYPTVYATARKDLEMLKRSKEELIEGNGSNGDLVECWRCLIELKSCSNEIVVFFMNGDANIGPECCRAIAVITHNCWPAMLTSLGFTAHEGDILRGYCDAAANSDSDSALAPSPTS
;
A
#
# COMPACT_ATOMS: atom_id res chain seq x y z
N MET A 1 -44.07 -15.13 -25.64
CA MET A 1 -43.13 -14.04 -26.01
C MET A 1 -42.01 -13.90 -24.98
N PHE A 2 -42.30 -13.59 -23.71
CA PHE A 2 -41.28 -13.37 -22.66
C PHE A 2 -40.35 -14.57 -22.40
N LEU A 3 -40.86 -15.80 -22.45
CA LEU A 3 -40.04 -17.01 -22.26
C LEU A 3 -39.00 -17.20 -23.37
N ILE A 4 -39.29 -16.75 -24.59
CA ILE A 4 -38.38 -16.86 -25.74
C ILE A 4 -37.22 -15.88 -25.59
N LEU A 5 -37.48 -14.67 -25.08
CA LEU A 5 -36.44 -13.67 -24.79
C LEU A 5 -35.49 -14.20 -23.71
N LEU A 6 -36.03 -14.76 -22.62
CA LEU A 6 -35.20 -15.37 -21.57
C LEU A 6 -34.30 -16.49 -22.12
N THR A 7 -34.78 -17.34 -23.04
CA THR A 7 -33.97 -18.41 -23.62
C THR A 7 -32.89 -17.95 -24.61
N LEU A 8 -33.02 -16.76 -25.21
CA LEU A 8 -32.04 -16.20 -26.14
C LEU A 8 -31.01 -15.32 -25.41
N ASP A 9 -31.43 -14.63 -24.36
CA ASP A 9 -30.55 -13.85 -23.50
C ASP A 9 -29.73 -14.76 -22.55
N TYR A 10 -30.30 -15.86 -22.05
CA TYR A 10 -29.59 -16.81 -21.16
C TYR A 10 -28.24 -17.32 -21.69
N PRO A 11 -28.12 -17.83 -22.94
CA PRO A 11 -26.84 -18.26 -23.48
C PRO A 11 -25.87 -17.10 -23.72
N THR A 12 -26.39 -15.91 -24.03
CA THR A 12 -25.58 -14.69 -24.20
C THR A 12 -24.99 -14.22 -22.87
N VAL A 13 -25.82 -14.16 -21.83
CA VAL A 13 -25.41 -13.87 -20.44
C VAL A 13 -24.40 -14.92 -19.95
N TYR A 14 -24.64 -16.20 -20.24
CA TYR A 14 -23.70 -17.28 -19.89
C TYR A 14 -22.36 -17.17 -20.61
N ALA A 15 -22.38 -16.83 -21.91
CA ALA A 15 -21.16 -16.64 -22.70
C ALA A 15 -20.36 -15.41 -22.26
N THR A 16 -21.04 -14.31 -21.88
CA THR A 16 -20.41 -13.11 -21.32
C THR A 16 -19.79 -13.42 -19.96
N ALA A 17 -20.52 -14.07 -19.05
CA ALA A 17 -20.00 -14.45 -17.74
C ALA A 17 -18.75 -15.36 -17.83
N ARG A 18 -18.70 -16.24 -18.83
CA ARG A 18 -17.50 -17.05 -19.11
C ARG A 18 -16.32 -16.21 -19.57
N LYS A 19 -16.53 -15.26 -20.48
CA LYS A 19 -15.47 -14.35 -20.94
C LYS A 19 -14.94 -13.49 -19.79
N ASP A 20 -15.82 -13.02 -18.91
CA ASP A 20 -15.45 -12.23 -17.73
C ASP A 20 -14.64 -13.06 -16.73
N LEU A 21 -15.02 -14.32 -16.50
CA LEU A 21 -14.27 -15.24 -15.64
C LEU A 21 -12.87 -15.54 -16.22
N GLU A 22 -12.75 -15.71 -17.53
CA GLU A 22 -11.45 -15.92 -18.18
C GLU A 22 -10.58 -14.66 -18.19
N MET A 23 -11.18 -13.46 -18.29
CA MET A 23 -10.47 -12.19 -18.14
C MET A 23 -9.96 -12.01 -16.70
N LEU A 24 -10.76 -12.37 -15.70
CA LEU A 24 -10.37 -12.39 -14.27
C LEU A 24 -9.27 -13.40 -13.97
N LYS A 25 -9.29 -14.57 -14.62
CA LYS A 25 -8.21 -15.55 -14.50
C LYS A 25 -6.92 -15.03 -15.12
N ARG A 26 -6.99 -14.43 -16.32
CA ARG A 26 -5.81 -13.86 -16.98
C ARG A 26 -5.23 -12.70 -16.19
N SER A 27 -6.06 -11.80 -15.66
CA SER A 27 -5.58 -10.71 -14.81
C SER A 27 -4.97 -11.21 -13.49
N LYS A 28 -5.48 -12.31 -12.94
CA LYS A 28 -4.86 -12.99 -11.79
C LYS A 28 -3.50 -13.60 -12.15
N GLU A 29 -3.32 -14.15 -13.34
CA GLU A 29 -2.03 -14.69 -13.81
C GLU A 29 -1.01 -13.57 -14.07
N GLU A 30 -1.43 -12.43 -14.62
CA GLU A 30 -0.56 -11.24 -14.80
C GLU A 30 -0.15 -10.60 -13.46
N LEU A 31 -1.01 -10.66 -12.44
CA LEU A 31 -0.66 -10.26 -11.07
C LEU A 31 0.39 -11.18 -10.42
N ILE A 32 0.53 -12.44 -10.88
CA ILE A 32 1.54 -13.37 -10.36
C ILE A 32 2.96 -13.00 -10.84
N GLU A 33 3.11 -12.22 -11.92
CA GLU A 33 4.40 -11.64 -12.32
C GLU A 33 4.76 -10.34 -11.57
N GLY A 34 3.85 -9.82 -10.73
CA GLY A 34 4.04 -8.63 -9.89
C GLY A 34 4.25 -8.93 -8.41
N ASN A 35 5.44 -9.46 -8.07
CA ASN A 35 6.06 -9.47 -6.73
C ASN A 35 5.42 -10.28 -5.59
N GLY A 36 6.13 -11.33 -5.18
CA GLY A 36 6.11 -11.86 -3.81
C GLY A 36 5.33 -13.16 -3.65
N SER A 37 5.99 -14.17 -3.09
CA SER A 37 5.29 -15.37 -2.60
C SER A 37 4.10 -14.98 -1.70
N ASN A 38 3.05 -15.79 -1.61
CA ASN A 38 1.88 -15.47 -0.77
C ASN A 38 2.22 -15.02 0.67
N GLY A 39 3.38 -15.42 1.23
CA GLY A 39 3.86 -14.95 2.53
C GLY A 39 4.38 -13.50 2.54
N ASP A 40 5.02 -13.06 1.46
CA ASP A 40 5.50 -11.68 1.27
C ASP A 40 4.32 -10.71 1.09
N LEU A 41 3.31 -11.15 0.34
CA LEU A 41 2.06 -10.39 0.19
C LEU A 41 1.31 -10.21 1.51
N VAL A 42 1.28 -11.26 2.37
CA VAL A 42 0.65 -11.19 3.70
C VAL A 42 1.37 -10.22 4.62
N GLU A 43 2.70 -10.20 4.58
CA GLU A 43 3.51 -9.26 5.35
C GLU A 43 3.28 -7.82 4.88
N CYS A 44 3.20 -7.61 3.57
CA CYS A 44 2.86 -6.33 2.99
C CYS A 44 1.44 -5.86 3.32
N TRP A 45 0.49 -6.80 3.37
CA TRP A 45 -0.86 -6.52 3.85
C TRP A 45 -0.89 -6.15 5.32
N ARG A 46 -0.07 -6.80 6.15
CA ARG A 46 0.06 -6.48 7.57
C ARG A 46 0.61 -5.07 7.77
N CYS A 47 1.68 -4.72 7.06
CA CYS A 47 2.26 -3.37 7.11
C CYS A 47 1.31 -2.29 6.54
N LEU A 48 0.50 -2.61 5.53
CA LEU A 48 -0.58 -1.74 5.04
C LEU A 48 -1.61 -1.42 6.13
N ILE A 49 -2.02 -2.42 6.91
CA ILE A 49 -2.95 -2.23 8.03
C ILE A 49 -2.32 -1.32 9.09
N GLU A 50 -1.04 -1.53 9.41
CA GLU A 50 -0.30 -0.67 10.34
C GLU A 50 -0.23 0.77 9.84
N LEU A 51 0.07 0.97 8.55
CA LEU A 51 0.09 2.30 7.93
C LEU A 51 -1.29 3.00 7.98
N LYS A 52 -2.38 2.23 7.90
CA LYS A 52 -3.73 2.78 8.03
C LYS A 52 -3.95 3.44 9.39
N SER A 53 -3.32 2.94 10.46
CA SER A 53 -3.35 3.58 11.78
C SER A 53 -2.69 4.95 11.79
N CYS A 54 -1.69 5.15 10.93
CA CYS A 54 -0.94 6.40 10.75
C CYS A 54 -1.65 7.43 9.88
N SER A 55 -2.82 7.09 9.32
CA SER A 55 -3.55 7.97 8.38
C SER A 55 -3.82 9.37 8.94
N ASN A 56 -4.08 9.52 10.24
CA ASN A 56 -4.27 10.82 10.86
C ASN A 56 -3.00 11.70 10.82
N GLU A 57 -1.85 11.14 11.20
CA GLU A 57 -0.55 11.84 11.18
C GLU A 57 -0.17 12.21 9.74
N ILE A 58 -0.37 11.29 8.81
CA ILE A 58 -0.05 11.50 7.39
C ILE A 58 -0.94 12.57 6.75
N VAL A 59 -2.24 12.58 7.07
CA VAL A 59 -3.16 13.62 6.57
C VAL A 59 -2.75 15.00 7.10
N VAL A 60 -2.41 15.09 8.38
CA VAL A 60 -1.94 16.35 9.00
C VAL A 60 -0.61 16.80 8.37
N PHE A 61 0.30 15.88 8.08
CA PHE A 61 1.54 16.14 7.37
C PHE A 61 1.30 16.80 6.01
N PHE A 62 0.40 16.26 5.19
CA PHE A 62 0.13 16.81 3.86
C PHE A 62 -0.78 18.05 3.86
N MET A 63 -1.75 18.16 4.79
CA MET A 63 -2.67 19.30 4.85
C MET A 63 -2.05 20.55 5.49
N ASN A 64 -1.27 20.36 6.55
CA ASN A 64 -0.73 21.47 7.35
C ASN A 64 0.78 21.66 7.15
N GLY A 65 1.47 20.69 6.53
CA GLY A 65 2.93 20.65 6.48
C GLY A 65 3.57 20.24 7.81
N ASP A 66 2.78 19.72 8.75
CA ASP A 66 3.24 19.45 10.11
C ASP A 66 3.94 18.10 10.17
N ALA A 67 5.24 18.14 10.44
CA ALA A 67 6.14 16.99 10.33
C ALA A 67 6.23 16.23 11.65
N ASN A 68 5.11 15.64 12.06
CA ASN A 68 5.01 14.88 13.32
C ASN A 68 4.49 13.47 13.05
N ILE A 69 5.30 12.67 12.35
CA ILE A 69 5.06 11.24 12.16
C ILE A 69 5.88 10.48 13.20
N GLY A 70 5.22 9.65 14.00
CA GLY A 70 5.84 8.88 15.06
C GLY A 70 6.75 7.74 14.55
N PRO A 71 7.64 7.21 15.41
CA PRO A 71 8.62 6.19 15.03
C PRO A 71 7.99 4.88 14.56
N GLU A 72 6.88 4.45 15.16
CA GLU A 72 6.14 3.27 14.72
C GLU A 72 5.53 3.46 13.32
N CYS A 73 5.03 4.67 13.04
CA CYS A 73 4.53 5.02 11.72
C CYS A 73 5.65 5.08 10.68
N CYS A 74 6.80 5.64 11.04
CA CYS A 74 7.97 5.63 10.17
C CYS A 74 8.49 4.22 9.88
N ARG A 75 8.41 3.31 10.85
CA ARG A 75 8.74 1.89 10.63
C ARG A 75 7.81 1.23 9.62
N ALA A 76 6.50 1.46 9.75
CA ALA A 76 5.51 0.95 8.79
C ALA A 76 5.74 1.54 7.37
N ILE A 77 6.03 2.84 7.28
CA ILE A 77 6.37 3.54 6.03
C ILE A 77 7.64 2.93 5.40
N ALA A 78 8.69 2.66 6.18
CA ALA A 78 9.90 2.05 5.65
C ALA A 78 9.63 0.66 5.08
N VAL A 79 8.91 -0.21 5.81
CA VAL A 79 8.65 -1.58 5.33
C VAL A 79 7.82 -1.57 4.05
N ILE A 80 6.75 -0.78 3.99
CA ILE A 80 5.84 -0.77 2.85
C ILE A 80 6.45 -0.12 1.60
N THR A 81 7.26 0.92 1.78
CA THR A 81 7.89 1.63 0.65
C THR A 81 9.11 0.90 0.09
N HIS A 82 9.74 0.01 0.86
CA HIS A 82 10.88 -0.81 0.42
C HIS A 82 10.48 -2.18 -0.13
N ASN A 83 9.48 -2.84 0.46
CA ASN A 83 9.24 -4.28 0.20
C ASN A 83 7.93 -4.56 -0.54
N CYS A 84 6.95 -3.65 -0.51
CA CYS A 84 5.55 -3.99 -0.80
C CYS A 84 4.95 -3.42 -2.08
N TRP A 85 5.77 -2.74 -2.89
CA TRP A 85 5.43 -2.11 -4.16
C TRP A 85 4.45 -0.91 -4.07
N PRO A 86 4.64 0.16 -4.87
CA PRO A 86 3.73 1.30 -4.95
C PRO A 86 2.25 0.99 -5.29
N ALA A 87 1.93 -0.16 -5.89
CA ALA A 87 0.57 -0.52 -6.29
C ALA A 87 -0.35 -0.78 -5.08
N MET A 88 0.24 -1.26 -3.98
CA MET A 88 -0.47 -1.48 -2.72
C MET A 88 -0.83 -0.17 -2.02
N LEU A 89 0.03 0.85 -2.10
CA LEU A 89 -0.21 2.18 -1.52
C LEU A 89 -1.40 2.88 -2.19
N THR A 90 -1.54 2.74 -3.51
CA THR A 90 -2.68 3.29 -4.27
C THR A 90 -4.04 2.77 -3.82
N SER A 91 -4.11 1.57 -3.24
CA SER A 91 -5.37 1.03 -2.70
C SER A 91 -5.84 1.72 -1.43
N LEU A 92 -4.94 2.43 -0.73
CA LEU A 92 -5.26 3.28 0.43
C LEU A 92 -5.45 4.76 0.04
N GLY A 93 -5.35 5.09 -1.24
CA GLY A 93 -5.42 6.46 -1.73
C GLY A 93 -4.10 7.22 -1.69
N PHE A 94 -2.98 6.55 -1.40
CA PHE A 94 -1.64 7.14 -1.51
C PHE A 94 -1.09 7.00 -2.92
N THR A 95 -0.50 8.06 -3.43
CA THR A 95 0.31 8.01 -4.65
C THR A 95 1.71 7.49 -4.34
N ALA A 96 2.40 6.96 -5.36
CA ALA A 96 3.80 6.56 -5.23
C ALA A 96 4.69 7.73 -4.77
N HIS A 97 4.40 8.94 -5.27
CA HIS A 97 5.13 10.15 -4.92
C HIS A 97 4.95 10.54 -3.45
N GLU A 98 3.73 10.46 -2.91
CA GLU A 98 3.48 10.71 -1.48
C GLU A 98 4.21 9.69 -0.59
N GLY A 99 4.28 8.42 -1.02
CA GLY A 99 5.06 7.40 -0.35
C GLY A 99 6.56 7.72 -0.28
N ASP A 100 7.13 8.26 -1.37
CA ASP A 100 8.54 8.66 -1.42
C ASP A 100 8.84 9.87 -0.52
N ILE A 101 7.90 10.83 -0.43
CA ILE A 101 8.02 11.97 0.50
C ILE A 101 8.03 11.49 1.95
N LEU A 102 7.09 10.62 2.32
CA LEU A 102 6.99 10.08 3.67
C LEU A 102 8.25 9.28 4.07
N ARG A 103 8.78 8.49 3.13
CA ARG A 103 10.05 7.78 3.31
C ARG A 103 11.19 8.75 3.59
N GLY A 104 11.35 9.79 2.76
CA GLY A 104 12.39 10.79 2.92
C GLY A 104 12.33 11.51 4.28
N TYR A 105 11.12 11.81 4.76
CA TYR A 105 10.92 12.36 6.11
C TYR A 105 11.40 11.39 7.20
N CYS A 106 10.97 10.13 7.13
CA CYS A 106 11.29 9.13 8.12
C CYS A 106 12.78 8.74 8.16
N ASP A 107 13.43 8.69 7.00
CA ASP A 107 14.88 8.44 6.90
C ASP A 107 15.67 9.59 7.52
N ALA A 108 15.24 10.84 7.33
CA ALA A 108 15.85 12.01 7.97
C ALA A 108 15.65 11.99 9.49
N ALA A 109 14.46 11.63 9.98
CA ALA A 109 14.17 11.51 11.39
C ALA A 109 15.08 10.45 12.08
N ALA A 110 15.26 9.27 11.47
CA ALA A 110 16.11 8.21 12.01
C ALA A 110 17.59 8.61 12.16
N ASN A 111 18.10 9.42 11.22
CA ASN A 111 19.47 9.93 11.27
C ASN A 111 19.65 10.99 12.38
N SER A 112 18.59 11.74 12.69
CA SER A 112 18.60 12.79 13.72
C SER A 112 18.71 12.22 15.14
N ASP A 113 18.07 11.08 15.40
CA ASP A 113 18.14 10.38 16.68
C ASP A 113 19.51 9.73 16.92
N SER A 114 20.20 9.33 15.85
CA SER A 114 21.52 8.69 15.90
C SER A 114 22.64 9.69 16.25
N ASP A 115 22.52 10.95 15.82
CA ASP A 115 23.48 12.01 16.18
C ASP A 115 23.37 12.46 17.64
N SER A 116 22.18 12.33 18.25
CA SER A 116 21.98 12.62 19.67
C SER A 116 22.63 11.59 20.60
N ALA A 117 22.88 10.37 20.12
CA ALA A 117 23.53 9.31 20.87
C ALA A 117 25.07 9.44 20.91
N LEU A 118 25.67 10.30 20.10
CA LEU A 118 27.14 10.44 19.98
C LEU A 118 27.72 11.66 20.72
N ALA A 119 26.91 12.44 21.46
CA ALA A 119 27.44 13.53 22.27
C ALA A 119 28.15 12.97 23.53
N PRO A 120 29.49 13.08 23.66
CA PRO A 120 30.16 12.73 24.90
C PRO A 120 29.68 13.66 26.02
N SER A 121 29.31 13.06 27.15
CA SER A 121 28.85 13.74 28.35
C SER A 121 29.90 14.78 28.79
N PRO A 122 29.54 16.05 29.05
CA PRO A 122 30.46 16.97 29.70
C PRO A 122 30.64 16.53 31.15
N THR A 123 31.86 16.07 31.47
CA THR A 123 32.26 15.74 32.84
C THR A 123 32.30 17.04 33.64
N SER A 124 31.50 17.12 34.69
CA SER A 124 31.44 18.26 35.62
C SER A 124 32.67 18.33 36.51
#